data_AF-F8NP06-F1
#
_entry.id   AF-F8NP06-F1
#
_cell.length_a   1.000
_cell.length_b   1.000
_cell.length_c   1.000
_cell.angle_alpha   90.00
_cell.angle_beta   90.00
_cell.angle_gamma   90.00
#
_symmetry.space_group_name_H-M   'P 1'
#
loop_
_entity.id
_entity.type
_entity.pdbx_description
1 polymer ?
#
loop_
_entity_poly.entity_id
_entity_poly.type
_entity_poly.pdbx_seq_one_letter_code
_entity_poly.pdbx_strand_id
1 'polypeptide(L)'
;MSASSSRKPDEIVFCDPSRKGAQSNPTLKAQKKAFMSSRIAKVTTDIVADAAQAAADEKNDDEFTHAQNDAILHRLLHTKLLSGSLNPELNLTHAQREKALAGRVLELSGHASLGAGEKATRKREHNNAAKHVRDGLQRKKKEREKQDLEEAKNLGNYHPSLKKVLDPDSKPSRAKRERGLKMGVGRFSGGILKISKKDLGAIRGG
;
A
#
# COMPACT_ATOMS: atom_id res chain seq x y z
N MET A 1 71.40 40.16 27.69
CA MET A 1 70.03 40.16 28.22
C MET A 1 69.20 41.13 27.40
N SER A 2 68.09 40.66 26.81
CA SER A 2 66.77 41.32 26.77
C SER A 2 66.00 40.78 25.57
N ALA A 3 65.01 39.92 25.85
CA ALA A 3 64.11 39.35 24.89
C ALA A 3 62.93 40.32 24.68
N SER A 4 62.63 40.68 23.43
CA SER A 4 61.42 41.42 23.08
C SER A 4 60.29 40.44 22.72
N SER A 5 59.31 40.28 23.62
CA SER A 5 58.11 39.49 23.36
C SER A 5 57.14 40.26 22.45
N SER A 6 56.87 39.76 21.24
CA SER A 6 55.82 40.28 20.39
C SER A 6 54.45 39.70 20.80
N ARG A 7 53.56 40.53 21.34
CA ARG A 7 52.14 40.15 21.53
C ARG A 7 51.41 40.29 20.20
N LYS A 8 50.74 39.21 19.76
CA LYS A 8 49.75 39.26 18.68
C LYS A 8 48.37 39.63 19.28
N PRO A 9 47.51 40.36 18.55
CA PRO A 9 46.17 40.70 19.03
C PRO A 9 45.23 39.48 18.99
N ASP A 10 44.26 39.47 19.90
CA ASP A 10 43.18 38.48 19.91
C ASP A 10 42.16 38.81 18.80
N GLU A 11 42.05 37.93 17.81
CA GLU A 11 41.05 38.02 16.75
C GLU A 11 39.76 37.31 17.18
N ILE A 12 38.68 38.08 17.37
CA ILE A 12 37.34 37.52 17.59
C ILE A 12 36.60 37.51 16.26
N VAL A 13 36.61 36.34 15.60
CA VAL A 13 35.85 36.11 14.36
C VAL A 13 34.41 35.76 14.74
N PHE A 14 33.50 36.70 14.56
CA PHE A 14 32.07 36.41 14.64
C PHE A 14 31.64 35.65 13.38
N CYS A 15 31.34 34.37 13.53
CA CYS A 15 30.61 33.64 12.51
C CYS A 15 29.17 34.17 12.48
N ASP A 16 28.89 35.08 11.55
CA ASP A 16 27.54 35.56 11.27
C ASP A 16 26.66 34.38 10.80
N PRO A 17 25.65 33.94 11.58
CA PRO A 17 24.79 32.82 11.21
C PRO A 17 23.85 33.19 10.05
N SER A 18 23.81 34.45 9.61
CA SER A 18 22.99 34.90 8.48
C SER A 18 23.43 34.30 7.14
N ARG A 19 24.62 33.68 7.04
CA ARG A 19 25.16 33.12 5.80
C ARG A 19 25.26 31.59 5.80
N LYS A 20 24.22 30.89 6.25
CA LYS A 20 23.90 29.55 5.76
C LYS A 20 22.42 29.49 5.46
N GLY A 21 22.10 29.05 4.23
CA GLY A 21 20.79 29.18 3.58
C GLY A 21 19.62 28.91 4.50
N ALA A 22 18.55 29.66 4.29
CA ALA A 22 17.29 29.70 5.03
C ALA A 22 16.75 28.32 5.44
N GLN A 23 17.33 27.73 6.48
CA GLN A 23 16.72 26.66 7.24
C GLN A 23 15.70 27.36 8.12
N SER A 24 14.45 27.38 7.65
CA SER A 24 13.30 27.89 8.37
C SER A 24 13.14 27.03 9.64
N ASN A 25 13.79 27.43 10.74
CA ASN A 25 13.62 26.76 12.02
C ASN A 25 12.16 26.94 12.47
N PRO A 26 11.35 25.87 12.52
CA PRO A 26 9.93 25.96 12.88
C PRO A 26 9.72 26.51 14.29
N THR A 27 10.71 26.31 15.17
CA THR A 27 10.79 26.85 16.52
C THR A 27 10.78 28.39 16.52
N LEU A 28 11.50 29.04 15.60
CA LEU A 28 11.55 30.51 15.50
C LEU A 28 10.22 31.10 15.01
N LYS A 29 9.54 30.41 14.07
CA LYS A 29 8.22 30.85 13.56
C LYS A 29 7.14 30.73 14.65
N ALA A 30 7.17 29.63 15.41
CA ALA A 30 6.23 29.41 16.51
C ALA A 30 6.48 30.39 17.69
N GLN A 31 7.76 30.66 18.02
CA GLN A 31 8.15 31.68 19.01
C GLN A 31 7.70 33.08 18.61
N LYS A 32 7.88 33.46 17.35
CA LYS A 32 7.43 34.77 16.84
C LYS A 32 5.90 34.92 16.94
N LYS A 33 5.13 33.88 16.60
CA LYS A 33 3.66 33.89 16.71
C LYS A 33 3.17 33.97 18.15
N ALA A 34 3.82 33.26 19.08
CA ALA A 34 3.49 33.30 20.50
C ALA A 34 3.75 34.69 21.10
N PHE A 35 4.91 35.27 20.79
CA PHE A 35 5.32 36.61 21.25
C PHE A 35 4.44 37.73 20.69
N MET A 36 3.96 37.60 19.44
CA MET A 36 3.07 38.58 18.81
C MET A 36 1.58 38.41 19.17
N SER A 37 1.23 37.42 19.99
CA SER A 37 -0.15 37.22 20.43
C SER A 37 -0.46 38.04 21.68
N SER A 38 -1.65 38.62 21.78
CA SER A 38 -2.10 39.40 22.94
C SER A 38 -2.28 38.58 24.24
N ARG A 39 -1.99 37.27 24.21
CA ARG A 39 -2.27 36.32 25.28
C ARG A 39 -0.96 35.85 25.91
N ILE A 40 -0.60 36.46 27.04
CA ILE A 40 0.68 36.28 27.74
C ILE A 40 0.94 34.81 28.14
N ALA A 41 -0.13 34.03 28.39
CA ALA A 41 -0.03 32.60 28.70
C ALA A 41 0.66 31.75 27.62
N LYS A 42 0.69 32.20 26.36
CA LYS A 42 1.36 31.50 25.25
C LYS A 42 2.89 31.68 25.23
N VAL A 43 3.40 32.65 25.99
CA VAL A 43 4.85 32.94 26.06
C VAL A 43 5.55 31.97 27.03
N THR A 44 4.82 31.45 28.02
CA THR A 44 5.34 30.55 29.05
C THR A 44 5.13 29.07 28.76
N THR A 45 4.41 28.73 27.69
CA THR A 45 4.15 27.34 27.28
C THR A 45 5.27 26.82 26.38
N ASP A 46 5.64 25.54 26.51
CA ASP A 46 6.68 24.91 25.70
C ASP A 46 6.28 24.81 24.21
N ILE A 47 6.74 25.77 23.42
CA ILE A 47 6.42 25.99 22.00
C ILE A 47 6.80 24.79 21.10
N VAL A 48 7.69 23.91 21.58
CA VAL A 48 8.12 22.70 20.88
C VAL A 48 6.98 21.69 20.73
N ALA A 49 6.07 21.61 21.71
CA ALA A 49 4.94 20.68 21.67
C ALA A 49 3.87 21.12 20.66
N ASP A 50 3.52 22.41 20.64
CA ASP A 50 2.51 22.97 19.72
C ASP A 50 2.99 22.96 18.25
N ALA A 51 4.27 23.24 18.02
CA ALA A 51 4.84 23.17 16.67
C ALA A 51 4.92 21.72 16.14
N ALA A 52 5.16 20.75 17.03
CA ALA A 52 5.16 19.34 16.68
C ALA A 52 3.73 18.81 16.41
N GLN A 53 2.73 19.28 17.15
CA GLN A 53 1.32 18.94 16.93
C GLN A 53 0.80 19.55 15.63
N ALA A 54 1.04 20.84 15.38
CA ALA A 54 0.63 21.48 14.12
C ALA A 54 1.28 20.82 12.88
N ALA A 55 2.56 20.43 12.98
CA ALA A 55 3.25 19.69 11.91
C ALA A 55 2.80 18.23 11.78
N ALA A 56 2.19 17.65 12.82
CA ALA A 56 1.56 16.33 12.75
C ALA A 56 0.16 16.42 12.14
N ASP A 57 -0.61 17.44 12.50
CA ASP A 57 -1.95 17.71 11.96
C ASP A 57 -1.90 18.06 10.46
N GLU A 58 -0.94 18.90 10.03
CA GLU A 58 -0.73 19.18 8.60
C GLU A 58 -0.38 17.90 7.80
N LYS A 59 0.44 17.00 8.37
CA LYS A 59 0.75 15.72 7.72
C LYS A 59 -0.46 14.79 7.63
N ASN A 60 -1.31 14.78 8.65
CA ASN A 60 -2.55 13.98 8.63
C ASN A 60 -3.53 14.50 7.57
N ASP A 61 -3.64 15.83 7.42
CA ASP A 61 -4.46 16.45 6.38
C ASP A 61 -3.89 16.17 4.97
N ASP A 62 -2.57 16.23 4.80
CA ASP A 62 -1.91 15.85 3.55
C ASP A 62 -2.14 14.37 3.23
N GLU A 63 -1.97 13.45 4.18
CA GLU A 63 -2.25 12.02 3.97
C GLU A 63 -3.72 11.75 3.60
N PHE A 64 -4.66 12.45 4.24
CA PHE A 64 -6.08 12.33 3.93
C PHE A 64 -6.40 12.86 2.52
N THR A 65 -5.85 14.01 2.13
CA THR A 65 -6.05 14.57 0.78
C THR A 65 -5.39 13.71 -0.29
N HIS A 66 -4.20 13.16 -0.04
CA HIS A 66 -3.55 12.20 -0.93
C HIS A 66 -4.39 10.93 -1.13
N ALA A 67 -4.94 10.37 -0.05
CA ALA A 67 -5.82 9.20 -0.14
C ALA A 67 -7.09 9.47 -0.95
N GLN A 68 -7.68 10.67 -0.81
CA GLN A 68 -8.82 11.09 -1.63
C GLN A 68 -8.44 11.22 -3.11
N ASN A 69 -7.29 11.84 -3.39
CA ASN A 69 -6.78 12.00 -4.75
C ASN A 69 -6.52 10.65 -5.41
N ASP A 70 -5.94 9.69 -4.67
CA ASP A 70 -5.73 8.32 -5.13
C ASP A 70 -7.05 7.60 -5.41
N ALA A 71 -8.08 7.80 -4.57
CA ALA A 71 -9.40 7.24 -4.81
C ALA A 71 -10.06 7.82 -6.07
N ILE A 72 -9.92 9.13 -6.29
CA ILE A 72 -10.40 9.81 -7.51
C ILE A 72 -9.63 9.30 -8.73
N LEU A 73 -8.30 9.18 -8.62
CA LEU A 73 -7.42 8.66 -9.69
C LEU A 73 -7.81 7.23 -10.06
N HIS A 74 -7.97 6.35 -9.07
CA HIS A 74 -8.41 4.97 -9.28
C HIS A 74 -9.78 4.93 -9.99
N ARG A 75 -10.70 5.82 -9.60
CA ARG A 75 -11.98 5.97 -10.27
C ARG A 75 -11.82 6.39 -11.73
N LEU A 76 -10.98 7.37 -12.01
CA LEU A 76 -10.74 7.89 -13.36
C LEU A 76 -10.06 6.86 -14.27
N LEU A 77 -9.06 6.14 -13.76
CA LEU A 77 -8.35 5.11 -14.51
C LEU A 77 -9.32 4.04 -15.00
N HIS A 78 -10.17 3.51 -14.12
CA HIS A 78 -11.08 2.43 -14.48
C HIS A 78 -12.35 2.89 -15.21
N THR A 79 -12.77 4.15 -15.06
CA THR A 79 -13.99 4.66 -15.73
C THR A 79 -13.74 5.36 -17.05
N LYS A 80 -12.66 6.15 -17.17
CA LYS A 80 -12.36 6.95 -18.36
C LYS A 80 -11.23 6.35 -19.18
N LEU A 81 -10.06 6.13 -18.58
CA LEU A 81 -8.81 5.88 -19.35
C LEU A 81 -8.62 4.44 -19.80
N LEU A 82 -9.08 3.45 -19.03
CA LEU A 82 -8.90 2.02 -19.36
C LEU A 82 -10.22 1.34 -19.71
N SER A 83 -11.34 2.07 -19.68
CA SER A 83 -12.64 1.49 -20.00
C SER A 83 -12.80 1.39 -21.51
N GLY A 84 -12.99 0.16 -21.99
CA GLY A 84 -13.27 -0.13 -23.39
C GLY A 84 -14.44 0.66 -23.99
N SER A 85 -15.43 1.01 -23.17
CA SER A 85 -16.67 1.63 -23.68
C SER A 85 -16.57 3.11 -24.01
N LEU A 86 -15.65 3.87 -23.38
CA LEU A 86 -15.54 5.33 -23.58
C LEU A 86 -14.32 5.75 -24.38
N ASN A 87 -13.35 4.86 -24.58
CA ASN A 87 -12.17 5.16 -25.38
C ASN A 87 -12.44 4.78 -26.84
N PRO A 88 -12.66 5.76 -27.74
CA PRO A 88 -12.83 5.48 -29.16
C PRO A 88 -11.57 4.88 -29.79
N GLU A 89 -10.39 5.13 -29.21
CA GLU A 89 -9.09 4.64 -29.68
C GLU A 89 -8.94 3.11 -29.58
N LEU A 90 -9.70 2.44 -28.71
CA LEU A 90 -9.56 1.00 -28.47
C LEU A 90 -10.16 0.13 -29.59
N ASN A 91 -10.75 0.71 -30.65
CA ASN A 91 -11.30 0.02 -31.83
C ASN A 91 -12.07 -1.26 -31.50
N LEU A 92 -12.84 -1.24 -30.40
CA LEU A 92 -13.53 -2.42 -29.91
C LEU A 92 -14.69 -2.81 -30.82
N THR A 93 -14.87 -4.12 -30.98
CA THR A 93 -16.05 -4.69 -31.62
C THR A 93 -17.32 -4.32 -30.85
N HIS A 94 -18.47 -4.27 -31.54
CA HIS A 94 -19.76 -3.96 -30.91
C HIS A 94 -20.04 -4.84 -29.69
N ALA A 95 -19.83 -6.16 -29.81
CA ALA A 95 -20.04 -7.11 -28.71
C ALA A 95 -19.14 -6.86 -27.49
N GLN A 96 -17.89 -6.40 -27.70
CA GLN A 96 -17.00 -6.04 -26.60
C GLN A 96 -17.45 -4.74 -25.94
N ARG A 97 -17.91 -3.76 -26.73
CA ARG A 97 -18.43 -2.48 -26.23
C ARG A 97 -19.67 -2.69 -25.37
N GLU A 98 -20.60 -3.53 -25.81
CA GLU A 98 -21.82 -3.87 -25.06
C GLU A 98 -21.49 -4.52 -23.71
N LYS A 99 -20.54 -5.47 -23.68
CA LYS A 99 -20.10 -6.12 -22.44
C LYS A 99 -19.38 -5.17 -21.49
N ALA A 100 -18.60 -4.23 -22.02
CA ALA A 100 -17.95 -3.19 -21.25
C ALA A 100 -18.99 -2.23 -20.61
N LEU A 101 -20.02 -1.83 -21.36
CA LEU A 101 -21.13 -1.02 -20.84
C LEU A 101 -21.93 -1.75 -19.77
N ALA A 102 -22.31 -3.01 -20.02
CA ALA A 102 -23.01 -3.84 -19.05
C ALA A 102 -22.18 -4.04 -17.77
N GLY A 103 -20.86 -4.23 -17.91
CA GLY A 103 -19.94 -4.29 -16.78
C GLY A 103 -19.95 -3.01 -15.94
N ARG A 104 -19.98 -1.85 -16.58
CA ARG A 104 -20.05 -0.55 -15.90
C ARG A 104 -21.35 -0.37 -15.12
N VAL A 105 -22.48 -0.81 -15.68
CA VAL A 105 -23.77 -0.79 -14.96
C VAL A 105 -23.69 -1.64 -13.69
N LEU A 106 -23.01 -2.80 -13.74
CA LEU A 106 -22.78 -3.63 -12.55
C LEU A 106 -21.85 -2.97 -11.52
N GLU A 107 -20.86 -2.20 -11.96
CA GLU A 107 -19.98 -1.45 -11.06
C GLU A 107 -20.71 -0.28 -10.39
N LEU A 108 -21.50 0.48 -11.15
CA LEU A 108 -22.29 1.60 -10.62
C LEU A 108 -23.41 1.14 -9.67
N SER A 109 -24.00 -0.03 -9.91
CA SER A 109 -24.98 -0.64 -9.01
C SER A 109 -24.36 -1.29 -7.76
N GLY A 110 -23.03 -1.33 -7.65
CA GLY A 110 -22.33 -1.92 -6.50
C GLY A 110 -22.29 -3.45 -6.49
N HIS A 111 -22.75 -4.12 -7.57
CA HIS A 111 -22.68 -5.59 -7.69
C HIS A 111 -21.29 -6.10 -8.10
N ALA A 112 -20.40 -5.23 -8.57
CA ALA A 112 -19.01 -5.55 -8.90
C ALA A 112 -18.07 -4.44 -8.41
N SER A 113 -16.83 -4.79 -8.07
CA SER A 113 -15.78 -3.81 -7.81
C SER A 113 -15.40 -3.08 -9.09
N LEU A 114 -14.97 -1.82 -8.96
CA LEU A 114 -14.55 -1.00 -10.08
C LEU A 114 -13.47 -1.72 -10.93
N GLY A 115 -13.65 -1.71 -12.26
CA GLY A 115 -12.76 -2.40 -13.20
C GLY A 115 -12.91 -3.92 -13.28
N ALA A 116 -13.80 -4.54 -12.48
CA ALA A 116 -14.07 -5.98 -12.52
C ALA A 116 -15.43 -6.32 -13.14
N GLY A 117 -16.25 -5.33 -13.46
CA GLY A 117 -17.61 -5.52 -13.98
C GLY A 117 -17.66 -6.30 -15.29
N GLU A 118 -16.78 -6.00 -16.25
CA GLU A 118 -16.72 -6.75 -17.51
C GLU A 118 -16.32 -8.22 -17.30
N LYS A 119 -15.39 -8.49 -16.37
CA LYS A 119 -15.03 -9.86 -16.02
C LYS A 119 -16.21 -10.59 -15.37
N ALA A 120 -17.01 -9.89 -14.57
CA ALA A 120 -18.21 -10.44 -13.96
C ALA A 120 -19.31 -10.75 -15.00
N THR A 121 -19.56 -9.87 -15.98
CA THR A 121 -20.52 -10.12 -17.06
C THR A 121 -20.09 -11.31 -17.90
N ARG A 122 -18.83 -11.33 -18.38
CA ARG A 122 -18.28 -12.47 -19.14
C ARG A 122 -18.34 -13.77 -18.35
N LYS A 123 -18.04 -13.75 -17.05
CA LYS A 123 -18.14 -14.94 -16.19
C LYS A 123 -19.58 -15.44 -16.09
N ARG A 124 -20.56 -14.54 -15.98
CA ARG A 124 -21.98 -14.89 -15.97
C ARG A 124 -22.42 -15.53 -17.29
N GLU A 125 -22.00 -14.97 -18.43
CA GLU A 125 -22.25 -15.56 -19.75
C GLU A 125 -21.62 -16.95 -19.87
N HIS A 126 -20.36 -17.11 -19.46
CA HIS A 126 -19.68 -18.41 -19.49
C HIS A 126 -20.32 -19.44 -18.55
N ASN A 127 -20.97 -19.00 -17.48
CA ASN A 127 -21.69 -19.89 -16.57
C ASN A 127 -23.00 -20.42 -17.16
N ASN A 128 -23.59 -19.73 -18.13
CA ASN A 128 -24.75 -20.24 -18.87
C ASN A 128 -24.37 -21.35 -19.88
N ALA A 129 -23.11 -21.43 -20.28
CA ALA A 129 -22.65 -22.46 -21.20
C ALA A 129 -22.56 -23.85 -20.53
N ALA A 130 -22.68 -24.91 -21.33
CA ALA A 130 -22.49 -26.28 -20.85
C ALA A 130 -21.08 -26.48 -20.26
N LYS A 131 -20.98 -27.39 -19.27
CA LYS A 131 -19.73 -27.60 -18.50
C LYS A 131 -18.51 -27.86 -19.39
N HIS A 132 -18.63 -28.74 -20.39
CA HIS A 132 -17.51 -29.08 -21.27
C HIS A 132 -17.01 -27.88 -22.09
N VAL A 133 -17.91 -27.02 -22.56
CA VAL A 133 -17.56 -25.78 -23.27
C VAL A 133 -16.86 -24.82 -22.32
N ARG A 134 -17.42 -24.62 -21.12
CA ARG A 134 -16.84 -23.74 -20.10
C ARG A 134 -15.44 -24.20 -19.69
N ASP A 135 -15.27 -25.48 -19.45
CA ASP A 135 -13.99 -26.07 -19.06
C ASP A 135 -12.97 -25.97 -20.22
N GLY A 136 -13.40 -26.18 -21.47
CA GLY A 136 -12.58 -25.98 -22.66
C GLY A 136 -12.09 -24.53 -22.83
N LEU A 137 -12.99 -23.56 -22.64
CA LEU A 137 -12.65 -22.13 -22.66
C LEU A 137 -11.66 -21.77 -21.55
N GLN A 138 -11.84 -22.29 -20.34
CA GLN A 138 -10.93 -22.06 -19.22
C GLN A 138 -9.54 -22.68 -19.46
N ARG A 139 -9.49 -23.90 -20.03
CA ARG A 139 -8.21 -24.55 -20.41
C ARG A 139 -7.46 -23.72 -21.45
N LYS A 140 -8.14 -23.32 -22.53
CA LYS A 140 -7.54 -22.48 -23.58
C LYS A 140 -7.07 -21.12 -23.08
N LYS A 141 -7.80 -20.52 -22.12
CA LYS A 141 -7.38 -19.27 -21.47
C LYS A 141 -6.06 -19.46 -20.70
N LYS A 142 -5.95 -20.55 -19.92
CA LYS A 142 -4.73 -20.87 -19.17
C LYS A 142 -3.54 -21.20 -20.07
N GLU A 143 -3.78 -21.87 -21.20
CA GLU A 143 -2.74 -22.15 -22.20
C GLU A 143 -2.17 -20.85 -22.78
N ARG A 144 -3.02 -19.90 -23.16
CA ARG A 144 -2.58 -18.56 -23.62
C ARG A 144 -1.79 -17.82 -22.56
N GLU A 145 -2.30 -17.77 -21.32
CA GLU A 145 -1.60 -17.10 -20.21
C GLU A 145 -0.23 -17.71 -19.95
N LYS A 146 -0.06 -19.02 -20.11
CA LYS A 146 1.25 -19.69 -20.01
C LYS A 146 2.17 -19.31 -21.16
N GLN A 147 1.66 -19.24 -22.39
CA GLN A 147 2.43 -18.82 -23.56
C GLN A 147 2.91 -17.38 -23.40
N ASP A 148 2.02 -16.46 -23.02
CA ASP A 148 2.36 -15.05 -22.76
C ASP A 148 3.45 -14.93 -21.67
N LEU A 149 3.39 -15.78 -20.64
CA LEU A 149 4.40 -15.85 -19.58
C LEU A 149 5.75 -16.36 -20.07
N GLU A 150 5.76 -17.36 -20.95
CA GLU A 150 6.98 -17.89 -21.56
C GLU A 150 7.61 -16.87 -22.50
N GLU A 151 6.81 -16.20 -23.33
CA GLU A 151 7.26 -15.11 -24.19
C GLU A 151 7.85 -13.95 -23.37
N ALA A 152 7.18 -13.52 -22.29
CA ALA A 152 7.68 -12.48 -21.41
C ALA A 152 9.02 -12.87 -20.73
N LYS A 153 9.21 -14.15 -20.41
CA LYS A 153 10.49 -14.66 -19.89
C LYS A 153 11.57 -14.65 -20.97
N ASN A 154 11.25 -15.11 -22.18
CA ASN A 154 12.18 -15.16 -23.30
C ASN A 154 12.64 -13.75 -23.71
N LEU A 155 11.73 -12.77 -23.64
CA LEU A 155 12.03 -11.36 -23.90
C LEU A 155 12.77 -10.66 -22.75
N GLY A 156 12.92 -11.30 -21.58
CA GLY A 156 13.55 -10.71 -20.41
C GLY A 156 12.67 -9.69 -19.65
N ASN A 157 11.40 -9.53 -20.05
CA ASN A 157 10.43 -8.65 -19.37
C ASN A 157 9.87 -9.24 -18.07
N TYR A 158 10.21 -10.48 -17.76
CA TYR A 158 9.78 -11.13 -16.53
C TYR A 158 10.66 -10.74 -15.34
N HIS A 159 10.06 -10.10 -14.34
CA HIS A 159 10.68 -9.83 -13.05
C HIS A 159 9.83 -10.41 -11.90
N PRO A 160 10.41 -11.02 -10.86
CA PRO A 160 9.67 -11.62 -9.75
C PRO A 160 8.70 -10.67 -9.03
N SER A 161 8.97 -9.35 -9.02
CA SER A 161 8.02 -8.36 -8.48
C SER A 161 6.74 -8.23 -9.32
N LEU A 162 6.84 -8.48 -10.63
CA LEU A 162 5.73 -8.42 -11.60
C LEU A 162 4.99 -9.75 -11.73
N LYS A 163 5.43 -10.80 -11.03
CA LYS A 163 4.81 -12.13 -11.06
C LYS A 163 3.31 -12.08 -10.81
N LYS A 164 2.82 -11.23 -9.90
CA LYS A 164 1.38 -11.11 -9.60
C LYS A 164 0.55 -10.54 -10.74
N VAL A 165 1.16 -9.70 -11.58
CA VAL A 165 0.51 -9.05 -12.72
C VAL A 165 0.49 -10.00 -13.91
N LEU A 166 1.62 -10.66 -14.16
CA LEU A 166 1.81 -11.57 -15.29
C LEU A 166 1.19 -12.96 -15.04
N ASP A 167 1.24 -13.45 -13.80
CA ASP A 167 0.67 -14.74 -13.37
C ASP A 167 -0.45 -14.49 -12.33
N PRO A 168 -1.68 -14.20 -12.79
CA PRO A 168 -2.82 -13.92 -11.92
C PRO A 168 -3.32 -15.16 -11.15
N ASP A 169 -2.92 -16.36 -11.59
CA ASP A 169 -3.25 -17.64 -10.96
C ASP A 169 -2.30 -17.97 -9.79
N SER A 170 -1.15 -17.30 -9.68
CA SER A 170 -0.20 -17.43 -8.56
C SER A 170 -0.69 -16.93 -7.20
N LYS A 171 -1.97 -16.54 -7.08
CA LYS A 171 -2.53 -16.07 -5.80
C LYS A 171 -2.36 -17.15 -4.74
N PRO A 172 -1.73 -16.83 -3.59
CA PRO A 172 -1.58 -17.81 -2.52
C PRO A 172 -2.97 -18.27 -2.10
N SER A 173 -3.15 -19.59 -2.03
CA SER A 173 -4.38 -20.18 -1.48
C SER A 173 -4.60 -19.59 -0.10
N ARG A 174 -5.73 -18.91 0.09
CA ARG A 174 -6.15 -18.38 1.40
C ARG A 174 -6.58 -19.49 2.36
N ALA A 175 -6.63 -20.74 1.90
CA ALA A 175 -6.98 -21.87 2.73
C ALA A 175 -5.87 -22.12 3.76
N LYS A 176 -6.18 -21.87 5.03
CA LYS A 176 -5.32 -22.28 6.14
C LYS A 176 -5.30 -23.81 6.15
N ARG A 177 -4.11 -24.40 6.13
CA ARG A 177 -3.94 -25.85 6.26
C ARG A 177 -4.66 -26.34 7.51
N GLU A 178 -5.59 -27.28 7.34
CA GLU A 178 -6.25 -27.95 8.45
C GLU A 178 -5.18 -28.67 9.30
N ARG A 179 -5.23 -28.45 10.61
CA ARG A 179 -4.19 -28.96 11.54
C ARG A 179 -4.51 -30.35 12.10
N GLY A 180 -5.48 -31.06 11.53
CA GLY A 180 -5.96 -32.36 12.02
C GLY A 180 -6.53 -32.29 13.44
N LEU A 181 -6.83 -33.46 14.02
CA LEU A 181 -7.19 -33.57 15.43
C LEU A 181 -5.94 -33.25 16.28
N LYS A 182 -6.07 -32.28 17.18
CA LYS A 182 -5.01 -31.94 18.14
C LYS A 182 -5.12 -32.86 19.35
N MET A 183 -3.98 -33.33 19.84
CA MET A 183 -3.90 -34.03 21.12
C MET A 183 -4.02 -33.02 22.27
N GLY A 184 -4.78 -33.36 23.31
CA GLY A 184 -5.04 -32.50 24.47
C GLY A 184 -3.94 -32.49 25.54
N VAL A 185 -2.83 -33.22 25.33
CA VAL A 185 -1.75 -33.37 26.31
C VAL A 185 -0.41 -32.92 25.74
N GLY A 186 0.26 -31.99 26.43
CA GLY A 186 1.60 -31.53 26.10
C GLY A 186 1.78 -30.93 24.71
N ARG A 187 3.04 -30.73 24.31
CA ARG A 187 3.43 -30.26 22.97
C ARG A 187 4.26 -31.32 22.27
N PHE A 188 3.73 -31.87 21.18
CA PHE A 188 4.49 -32.73 20.30
C PHE A 188 5.33 -31.89 19.33
N SER A 189 6.65 -32.07 19.35
CA SER A 189 7.56 -31.37 18.42
C SER A 189 8.73 -32.27 18.07
N GLY A 190 8.98 -32.48 16.78
CA GLY A 190 10.15 -33.22 16.31
C GLY A 190 10.19 -34.70 16.74
N GLY A 191 9.04 -35.37 16.81
CA GLY A 191 8.96 -36.78 17.22
C GLY A 191 8.91 -37.01 18.74
N ILE A 192 9.07 -35.97 19.54
CA ILE A 192 9.13 -36.05 21.01
C ILE A 192 7.92 -35.34 21.62
N LEU A 193 7.25 -36.02 22.56
CA LEU A 193 6.19 -35.43 23.37
C LEU A 193 6.77 -34.72 24.58
N LYS A 194 6.63 -33.39 24.62
CA LYS A 194 7.03 -32.56 25.76
C LYS A 194 5.83 -32.37 26.68
N ILE A 195 5.88 -32.96 27.87
CA ILE A 195 4.82 -32.87 28.89
C ILE A 195 5.25 -31.88 29.97
N SER A 196 4.38 -30.94 30.31
CA SER A 196 4.69 -29.98 31.37
C SER A 196 4.50 -30.60 32.76
N LYS A 197 5.21 -30.11 33.78
CA LYS A 197 5.02 -30.58 35.17
C LYS A 197 3.57 -30.39 35.65
N LYS A 198 2.86 -29.38 35.12
CA LYS A 198 1.44 -29.13 35.42
C LYS A 198 0.55 -30.24 34.87
N ASP A 199 0.78 -30.67 33.62
CA ASP A 199 0.02 -31.77 33.00
C ASP A 199 0.30 -33.09 33.74
N LEU A 200 1.55 -33.32 34.17
CA LEU A 200 1.89 -34.48 35.00
C LEU A 200 1.19 -34.46 36.36
N GLY A 201 1.07 -33.29 36.99
CA GLY A 201 0.35 -33.12 38.25
C GLY A 201 -1.16 -33.38 38.10
N ALA A 202 -1.76 -32.89 37.01
CA ALA A 202 -3.17 -33.12 36.70
C ALA A 202 -3.50 -34.59 36.44
N ILE A 203 -2.58 -35.35 35.85
CA ILE A 203 -2.76 -36.80 35.65
C ILE A 203 -2.62 -37.58 36.97
N ARG A 204 -1.78 -37.11 37.91
CA ARG A 204 -1.45 -37.83 39.14
C ARG A 204 -2.38 -37.54 40.32
N GLY A 205 -3.16 -36.45 40.25
CA GLY A 205 -4.00 -35.96 41.35
C GLY A 205 -5.49 -35.83 41.01
N GLY A 206 -6.00 -36.72 40.16
CA GLY A 206 -7.44 -36.97 39.99
C GLY A 206 -7.89 -38.17 40.82
#